data_AF-A0A239AAZ6-F1
#
_entry.id   AF-A0A239AAZ6-F1
#
_cell.length_a   1.000
_cell.length_b   1.000
_cell.length_c   1.000
_cell.angle_alpha   90.00
_cell.angle_beta   90.00
_cell.angle_gamma   90.00
#
_symmetry.space_group_name_H-M   'P 1'
#
loop_
_entity.id
_entity.type
_entity.pdbx_description
1 polymer ?
#
loop_
_entity_poly.entity_id
_entity_poly.type
_entity_poly.pdbx_seq_one_letter_code
_entity_poly.pdbx_strand_id
1 'polypeptide(L)'
;MSYEKFDELSFGEGREPWLQAWVAAHRWVLSIAVATAVVLAGLGTGGWYLHRQSLLPSPPPDVALPPAVGFSVEFCLKKNSNCPAGTIEQVAELVRGIPEVASSSVVTHEERLARFSGISLAGEELLKNGDEIWPTVIEGQLRHTEDFAVVERQLAGKPGIASVYNLGGNFWKGRADLQVSMCGLSRLSPACRNGVGSEAQRNAVVARLREQSGVKKVFLQDRAFGLRLSRHYDPEYYLTINDVPERLYVRLDDPAKARSAGRAVLAMPGVESANLVG
;
A
#
# COMPACT_ATOMS: atom_id res chain seq x y z
N MET A 1 -77.38 -11.11 12.39
CA MET A 1 -76.55 -11.45 11.20
C MET A 1 -76.88 -10.44 10.12
N SER A 2 -76.03 -9.42 9.97
CA SER A 2 -76.15 -8.37 8.97
C SER A 2 -75.07 -8.62 7.93
N TYR A 3 -75.46 -8.65 6.65
CA TYR A 3 -74.51 -8.72 5.53
C TYR A 3 -73.93 -7.33 5.29
N GLU A 4 -72.62 -7.16 5.49
CA GLU A 4 -71.87 -6.00 5.01
C GLU A 4 -71.71 -6.09 3.48
N LYS A 5 -72.19 -5.07 2.78
CA LYS A 5 -71.87 -4.80 1.37
C LYS A 5 -70.48 -4.17 1.32
N PHE A 6 -69.55 -4.81 0.60
CA PHE A 6 -68.34 -4.14 0.16
C PHE A 6 -68.67 -3.28 -1.06
N ASP A 7 -68.48 -1.97 -0.94
CA ASP A 7 -68.46 -1.07 -2.08
C ASP A 7 -67.13 -1.27 -2.83
N GLU A 8 -67.22 -1.86 -4.02
CA GLU A 8 -66.14 -1.85 -5.00
C GLU A 8 -65.93 -0.41 -5.50
N LEU A 9 -64.80 0.18 -5.13
CA LEU A 9 -64.30 1.42 -5.73
C LEU A 9 -63.86 1.13 -7.17
N SER A 10 -64.81 1.21 -8.09
CA SER A 10 -64.55 1.28 -9.54
C SER A 10 -63.90 2.62 -9.86
N PHE A 11 -62.57 2.66 -9.89
CA PHE A 11 -61.82 3.76 -10.50
C PHE A 11 -62.12 3.77 -12.00
N GLY A 12 -63.01 4.68 -12.44
CA GLY A 12 -63.42 4.79 -13.83
C GLY A 12 -62.25 4.98 -14.78
N GLU A 13 -62.24 4.20 -15.87
CA GLU A 13 -61.36 4.32 -17.03
C GLU A 13 -61.68 5.55 -17.90
N GLY A 14 -61.96 6.70 -17.27
CA GLY A 14 -62.18 7.97 -17.94
C GLY A 14 -60.85 8.63 -18.32
N ARG A 15 -60.14 8.13 -19.34
CA ARG A 15 -59.05 8.91 -19.96
C ARG A 15 -59.66 10.15 -20.63
N GLU A 16 -59.48 11.29 -19.99
CA GLU A 16 -60.10 12.54 -20.42
C GLU A 16 -59.60 12.97 -21.83
N PRO A 17 -60.48 13.15 -22.83
CA PRO A 17 -60.09 13.45 -24.22
C PRO A 17 -59.32 14.78 -24.38
N TRP A 18 -59.51 15.72 -23.47
CA TRP A 18 -58.84 17.02 -23.50
C TRP A 18 -57.32 16.90 -23.25
N LEU A 19 -56.88 15.92 -22.43
CA LEU A 19 -55.47 15.66 -22.18
C LEU A 19 -54.76 15.19 -23.47
N GLN A 20 -55.44 14.40 -24.30
CA GLN A 20 -54.85 13.93 -25.57
C GLN A 20 -54.66 15.06 -26.57
N ALA A 21 -55.65 15.97 -26.70
CA ALA A 21 -55.54 17.15 -27.56
C ALA A 21 -54.45 18.12 -27.07
N TRP A 22 -54.33 18.29 -25.75
CA TRP A 22 -53.31 19.15 -25.14
C TRP A 22 -51.89 18.58 -25.33
N VAL A 23 -51.69 17.28 -25.09
CA VAL A 23 -50.41 16.59 -25.32
C VAL A 23 -50.02 16.64 -26.80
N ALA A 24 -50.97 16.49 -27.73
CA ALA A 24 -50.71 16.61 -29.15
C ALA A 24 -50.25 18.03 -29.54
N ALA A 25 -50.90 19.06 -29.00
CA ALA A 25 -50.55 20.47 -29.23
C ALA A 25 -49.19 20.87 -28.62
N HIS A 26 -48.81 20.26 -27.49
CA HIS A 26 -47.59 20.60 -26.75
C HIS A 26 -46.48 19.54 -26.88
N ARG A 27 -46.63 18.58 -27.79
CA ARG A 27 -45.70 17.45 -27.95
C ARG A 27 -44.24 17.90 -28.12
N TRP A 28 -44.01 18.99 -28.85
CA TRP A 28 -42.66 19.54 -29.06
C TRP A 28 -42.05 20.09 -27.76
N VAL A 29 -42.81 20.88 -27.00
CA VAL A 29 -42.37 21.43 -25.70
C VAL A 29 -42.12 20.31 -24.69
N LEU A 30 -43.02 19.31 -24.63
CA LEU A 30 -42.86 18.14 -23.78
C LEU A 30 -41.61 17.32 -24.16
N SER A 31 -41.34 17.15 -25.45
CA SER A 31 -40.14 16.45 -25.94
C SER A 31 -38.87 17.18 -25.51
N ILE A 32 -38.84 18.51 -25.62
CA ILE A 32 -37.71 19.34 -25.15
C ILE A 32 -37.55 19.24 -23.64
N ALA A 33 -38.64 19.32 -22.87
CA ALA A 33 -38.59 19.21 -21.42
C ALA A 33 -38.06 17.85 -20.96
N VAL A 34 -38.52 16.76 -21.57
CA VAL A 34 -38.04 15.40 -21.29
C VAL A 34 -36.56 15.27 -21.69
N ALA A 35 -36.18 15.72 -22.89
CA ALA A 35 -34.78 15.68 -23.33
C ALA A 35 -33.86 16.47 -22.38
N THR A 36 -34.29 17.66 -21.95
CA THR A 36 -33.56 18.49 -20.99
C THR A 36 -33.43 17.79 -19.63
N ALA A 37 -34.52 17.21 -19.12
CA ALA A 37 -34.50 16.46 -17.86
C ALA A 37 -33.56 15.25 -17.92
N VAL A 38 -33.55 14.51 -19.05
CA VAL A 38 -32.63 13.38 -19.26
C VAL A 38 -31.18 13.84 -19.31
N VAL A 39 -30.87 14.95 -20.02
CA VAL A 39 -29.52 15.51 -20.07
C VAL A 39 -29.06 15.97 -18.68
N LEU A 40 -29.90 16.69 -17.93
CA LEU A 40 -29.57 17.13 -16.57
C LEU A 40 -29.39 15.95 -15.60
N ALA A 41 -30.23 14.92 -15.69
CA ALA A 41 -30.07 13.70 -14.90
C ALA A 41 -28.78 12.93 -15.28
N GLY A 42 -28.44 12.87 -16.56
CA GLY A 42 -27.19 12.28 -17.07
C GLY A 42 -25.95 13.04 -16.58
N LEU A 43 -25.98 14.38 -16.63
CA LEU A 43 -24.90 15.21 -16.10
C LEU A 43 -24.78 15.11 -14.58
N GLY A 44 -25.89 15.04 -13.85
CA GLY A 44 -25.90 14.86 -12.40
C GLY A 44 -25.29 13.51 -11.98
N THR A 45 -25.72 12.42 -12.63
CA THR A 45 -25.19 11.07 -12.36
C THR A 45 -23.73 10.94 -12.79
N GLY A 46 -23.36 11.45 -13.97
CA GLY A 46 -21.97 11.47 -14.44
C GLY A 46 -21.05 12.32 -13.56
N GLY A 47 -21.50 13.51 -13.17
CA GLY A 47 -20.77 14.40 -12.26
C GLY A 47 -20.57 13.77 -10.87
N TRP A 48 -21.61 13.15 -10.32
CA TRP A 48 -21.51 12.43 -9.04
C TRP A 48 -20.56 11.23 -9.13
N TYR A 49 -20.61 10.47 -10.22
CA TYR A 49 -19.70 9.34 -10.45
C TYR A 49 -18.23 9.80 -10.54
N LEU A 50 -17.94 10.83 -11.34
CA LEU A 50 -16.59 11.39 -11.46
C LEU A 50 -16.10 12.00 -10.14
N HIS A 51 -16.98 12.67 -9.40
CA HIS A 51 -16.67 13.16 -8.06
C HIS A 51 -16.33 12.00 -7.10
N ARG A 52 -17.13 10.93 -7.09
CA ARG A 52 -16.84 9.75 -6.27
C ARG A 52 -15.52 9.10 -6.66
N GLN A 53 -15.21 9.02 -7.95
CA GLN A 53 -13.97 8.45 -8.45
C GLN A 53 -12.75 9.31 -8.08
N SER A 54 -12.87 10.64 -8.08
CA SER A 54 -11.79 11.53 -7.64
C SER A 54 -11.50 11.41 -6.14
N LEU A 55 -12.48 10.93 -5.35
CA LEU A 55 -12.32 10.58 -3.95
C LEU A 55 -11.64 9.22 -3.72
N LEU A 56 -11.37 8.41 -4.75
CA LEU A 56 -10.61 7.18 -4.59
C LEU A 56 -9.10 7.45 -4.68
N PRO A 57 -8.25 6.70 -3.97
CA PRO A 57 -6.82 6.78 -4.18
C PRO A 57 -6.47 6.38 -5.61
N SER A 58 -5.43 6.99 -6.16
CA SER A 58 -4.95 6.66 -7.51
C SER A 58 -4.28 5.28 -7.55
N PRO A 59 -4.30 4.56 -8.68
CA PRO A 59 -3.48 3.36 -8.82
C PRO A 59 -1.99 3.71 -8.80
N PRO A 60 -1.10 2.73 -8.57
CA PRO A 60 0.34 2.95 -8.65
C PRO A 60 0.74 3.48 -10.04
N PRO A 61 1.80 4.31 -10.14
CA PRO A 61 2.30 4.77 -11.43
C PRO A 61 2.65 3.58 -12.35
N ASP A 62 2.26 3.67 -13.61
CA ASP A 62 2.60 2.67 -14.63
C ASP A 62 4.01 2.92 -15.16
N VAL A 63 4.99 2.42 -14.41
CA VAL A 63 6.42 2.56 -14.69
C VAL A 63 7.12 1.24 -14.39
N ALA A 64 8.25 1.01 -15.06
CA ALA A 64 9.06 -0.17 -14.83
C ALA A 64 9.45 -0.31 -13.35
N LEU A 65 9.43 -1.55 -12.86
CA LEU A 65 9.94 -1.87 -11.53
C LEU A 65 11.47 -1.67 -11.52
N PRO A 66 12.04 -1.07 -10.46
CA PRO A 66 13.48 -0.89 -10.40
C PRO A 66 14.18 -2.26 -10.28
N PRO A 67 15.43 -2.37 -10.76
CA PRO A 67 16.18 -3.62 -10.66
C PRO A 67 16.44 -3.98 -9.19
N ALA A 68 16.47 -5.28 -8.90
CA ALA A 68 16.76 -5.85 -7.59
C ALA A 68 18.26 -6.10 -7.46
N VAL A 69 19.04 -5.02 -7.34
CA VAL A 69 20.52 -5.10 -7.25
C VAL A 69 21.02 -5.02 -5.82
N GLY A 70 20.19 -4.73 -4.84
CA GLY A 70 20.62 -4.71 -3.44
C GLY A 70 20.70 -6.13 -2.87
N PHE A 71 21.58 -6.36 -1.91
CA PHE A 71 21.55 -7.57 -1.09
C PHE A 71 21.98 -7.28 0.34
N SER A 72 21.62 -8.17 1.27
CA SER A 72 22.03 -8.15 2.67
C SER A 72 22.54 -9.53 3.08
N VAL A 73 23.62 -9.58 3.83
CA VAL A 73 24.14 -10.79 4.47
C VAL A 73 23.89 -10.67 5.96
N GLU A 74 23.09 -11.60 6.50
CA GLU A 74 22.87 -11.71 7.94
C GLU A 74 23.91 -12.65 8.57
N PHE A 75 24.45 -12.22 9.71
CA PHE A 75 25.43 -12.99 10.45
C PHE A 75 24.79 -14.02 11.36
N CYS A 76 25.56 -15.05 11.66
CA CYS A 76 25.14 -16.05 12.63
C CYS A 76 25.08 -15.47 14.03
N LEU A 77 23.88 -15.51 14.63
CA LEU A 77 23.69 -15.18 16.03
C LEU A 77 24.40 -16.22 16.90
N LYS A 78 25.06 -15.76 17.98
CA LYS A 78 25.83 -16.61 18.92
C LYS A 78 25.05 -17.82 19.49
N LYS A 79 23.71 -17.78 19.44
CA LYS A 79 22.82 -18.83 19.97
C LYS A 79 22.49 -19.94 18.94
N ASN A 80 22.88 -19.81 17.67
CA ASN A 80 22.51 -20.77 16.63
C ASN A 80 23.60 -21.84 16.46
N SER A 81 23.44 -23.00 17.11
CA SER A 81 24.44 -24.08 17.14
C SER A 81 24.74 -24.71 15.78
N ASN A 82 23.88 -24.47 14.79
CA ASN A 82 23.99 -25.06 13.46
C ASN A 82 24.69 -24.15 12.44
N CYS A 83 25.15 -22.97 12.86
CA CYS A 83 25.95 -22.11 12.00
C CYS A 83 27.44 -22.13 12.39
N PRO A 84 28.36 -22.40 11.45
CA PRO A 84 29.78 -22.29 11.71
C PRO A 84 30.15 -20.84 12.09
N ALA A 85 30.91 -20.67 13.17
CA ALA A 85 31.34 -19.35 13.63
C ALA A 85 32.29 -18.67 12.63
N GLY A 86 32.14 -17.36 12.45
CA GLY A 86 33.02 -16.52 11.63
C GLY A 86 32.98 -15.07 12.13
N THR A 87 34.00 -14.27 11.78
CA THR A 87 34.03 -12.84 12.15
C THR A 87 33.44 -11.96 11.06
N ILE A 88 33.00 -10.74 11.44
CA ILE A 88 32.42 -9.77 10.51
C ILE A 88 33.43 -9.42 9.41
N GLU A 89 34.70 -9.24 9.78
CA GLU A 89 35.80 -8.89 8.88
C GLU A 89 36.04 -9.99 7.85
N GLN A 90 36.02 -11.26 8.27
CA GLN A 90 36.19 -12.41 7.37
C GLN A 90 35.08 -12.48 6.32
N VAL A 91 33.83 -12.29 6.74
CA VAL A 91 32.69 -12.28 5.81
C VAL A 91 32.74 -11.04 4.91
N ALA A 92 33.11 -9.87 5.43
CA ALA A 92 33.23 -8.65 4.64
C ALA A 92 34.30 -8.77 3.54
N GLU A 93 35.45 -9.37 3.84
CA GLU A 93 36.47 -9.68 2.84
C GLU A 93 35.97 -10.70 1.82
N LEU A 94 35.27 -11.75 2.27
CA LEU A 94 34.69 -12.75 1.40
C LEU A 94 33.71 -12.12 0.40
N VAL A 95 32.77 -11.29 0.89
CA VAL A 95 31.76 -10.59 0.06
C VAL A 95 32.44 -9.67 -0.95
N ARG A 96 33.45 -8.90 -0.53
CA ARG A 96 34.19 -7.98 -1.41
C ARG A 96 34.98 -8.72 -2.50
N GLY A 97 35.39 -9.96 -2.23
CA GLY A 97 36.10 -10.81 -3.17
C GLY A 97 35.23 -11.39 -4.29
N ILE A 98 33.89 -11.27 -4.22
CA ILE A 98 32.97 -11.83 -5.21
C ILE A 98 32.88 -10.88 -6.42
N PRO A 99 33.23 -11.32 -7.65
CA PRO A 99 33.26 -10.45 -8.84
C PRO A 99 31.92 -9.76 -9.15
N GLU A 100 30.81 -10.45 -8.88
CA GLU A 100 29.45 -9.99 -9.09
C GLU A 100 29.01 -8.89 -8.12
N VAL A 101 29.74 -8.69 -7.02
CA VAL A 101 29.47 -7.62 -6.04
C VAL A 101 30.11 -6.33 -6.54
N ALA A 102 29.28 -5.32 -6.79
CA ALA A 102 29.71 -3.97 -7.19
C ALA A 102 30.21 -3.16 -6.00
N SER A 103 29.55 -3.27 -4.84
CA SER A 103 29.95 -2.63 -3.60
C SER A 103 29.38 -3.36 -2.39
N SER A 104 30.01 -3.20 -1.23
CA SER A 104 29.53 -3.75 0.04
C SER A 104 30.04 -2.93 1.22
N SER A 105 29.22 -2.78 2.25
CA SER A 105 29.57 -2.14 3.51
C SER A 105 28.97 -2.88 4.69
N VAL A 106 29.71 -2.94 5.79
CA VAL A 106 29.15 -3.37 7.08
C VAL A 106 28.23 -2.27 7.57
N VAL A 107 27.00 -2.64 7.96
CA VAL A 107 26.01 -1.74 8.55
C VAL A 107 25.74 -2.19 9.98
N THR A 108 26.09 -1.35 10.95
CA THR A 108 25.99 -1.71 12.37
C THR A 108 24.55 -1.70 12.86
N HIS A 109 24.31 -2.33 14.01
CA HIS A 109 23.04 -2.26 14.72
C HIS A 109 22.56 -0.79 14.89
N GLU A 110 23.44 0.08 15.38
CA GLU A 110 23.14 1.49 15.65
C GLU A 110 22.77 2.24 14.38
N GLU A 111 23.44 1.96 13.26
CA GLU A 111 23.12 2.57 11.97
C GLU A 111 21.76 2.13 11.44
N ARG A 112 21.43 0.83 11.52
CA ARG A 112 20.11 0.32 11.15
C ARG A 112 19.01 0.92 12.02
N LEU A 113 19.26 0.99 13.33
CA LEU A 113 18.35 1.58 14.30
C LEU A 113 18.12 3.07 14.02
N ALA A 114 19.19 3.82 13.70
CA ALA A 114 19.10 5.23 13.32
C ALA A 114 18.32 5.44 12.01
N ARG A 115 18.56 4.59 11.00
CA ARG A 115 17.78 4.61 9.74
C ARG A 115 16.30 4.33 10.01
N PHE A 116 16.00 3.28 10.77
CA PHE A 116 14.64 2.88 11.10
C PHE A 116 13.91 3.96 11.93
N SER A 117 14.54 4.51 12.96
CA SER A 117 13.95 5.57 13.78
C SER A 117 13.78 6.89 13.01
N GLY A 118 14.64 7.14 12.01
CA GLY A 118 14.51 8.27 11.09
C GLY A 118 13.25 8.20 10.23
N ILE A 119 12.85 7.00 9.80
CA ILE A 119 11.72 6.80 8.89
C ILE A 119 10.41 6.40 9.60
N SER A 120 10.47 5.65 10.70
CA SER A 120 9.29 5.16 11.40
C SER A 120 8.58 6.27 12.15
N LEU A 121 7.26 6.34 11.98
CA LEU A 121 6.40 7.22 12.77
C LEU A 121 5.64 6.45 13.86
N ALA A 122 5.65 5.12 13.79
CA ALA A 122 5.20 4.27 14.89
C ALA A 122 6.23 4.36 16.03
N GLY A 123 5.75 4.59 17.25
CA GLY A 123 6.57 4.94 18.41
C GLY A 123 7.68 3.95 18.76
N GLU A 124 8.56 4.37 19.67
CA GLU A 124 9.80 3.68 20.07
C GLU A 124 9.61 2.28 20.70
N GLU A 125 8.38 1.81 20.92
CA GLU A 125 8.13 0.51 21.54
C GLU A 125 8.64 -0.68 20.72
N LEU A 126 8.76 -0.53 19.39
CA LEU A 126 9.39 -1.54 18.53
C LEU A 126 10.91 -1.66 18.75
N LEU A 127 11.52 -0.75 19.51
CA LEU A 127 12.98 -0.68 19.72
C LEU A 127 13.43 -1.35 21.02
N LYS A 128 12.51 -1.73 21.92
CA LYS A 128 12.86 -2.23 23.27
C LYS A 128 13.55 -3.59 23.28
N ASN A 129 13.55 -4.34 22.18
CA ASN A 129 14.26 -5.61 22.00
C ASN A 129 15.27 -5.55 20.82
N GLY A 130 15.85 -4.38 20.56
CA GLY A 130 16.49 -4.02 19.29
C GLY A 130 17.64 -4.92 18.81
N ASP A 131 18.51 -5.41 19.70
CA ASP A 131 19.74 -6.11 19.30
C ASP A 131 19.47 -7.43 18.57
N GLU A 132 18.43 -8.18 18.98
CA GLU A 132 18.07 -9.45 18.33
C GLU A 132 17.26 -9.22 17.03
N ILE A 133 16.59 -8.07 16.89
CA ILE A 133 15.71 -7.75 15.75
C ILE A 133 16.49 -7.07 14.62
N TRP A 134 17.52 -6.29 14.96
CA TRP A 134 18.31 -5.51 14.02
C TRP A 134 19.79 -5.83 14.14
N PRO A 135 20.23 -7.07 13.91
CA PRO A 135 21.65 -7.40 13.98
C PRO A 135 22.44 -6.57 12.96
N THR A 136 23.73 -6.39 13.24
CA THR A 136 24.71 -5.95 12.22
C THR A 136 24.56 -6.84 10.99
N VAL A 137 24.72 -6.26 9.81
CA VAL A 137 24.65 -6.96 8.51
C VAL A 137 25.73 -6.43 7.57
N ILE A 138 25.96 -7.11 6.45
CA ILE A 138 26.64 -6.50 5.30
C ILE A 138 25.57 -6.19 4.27
N GLU A 139 25.40 -4.92 3.92
CA GLU A 139 24.59 -4.51 2.78
C GLU A 139 25.50 -4.27 1.57
N GLY A 140 25.02 -4.62 0.39
CA GLY A 140 25.78 -4.42 -0.84
C GLY A 140 24.92 -4.17 -2.07
N GLN A 141 25.60 -3.97 -3.19
CA GLN A 141 25.03 -3.86 -4.52
C GLN A 141 25.66 -4.90 -5.44
N LEU A 142 24.84 -5.58 -6.22
CA LEU A 142 25.22 -6.44 -7.32
C LEU A 142 25.50 -5.60 -8.57
N ARG A 143 26.26 -6.15 -9.51
CA ARG A 143 26.42 -5.56 -10.84
C ARG A 143 25.12 -5.68 -11.65
N HIS A 144 24.46 -6.84 -11.57
CA HIS A 144 23.19 -7.10 -12.25
C HIS A 144 22.23 -7.87 -11.31
N THR A 145 20.93 -7.86 -11.62
CA THR A 145 19.92 -8.51 -10.76
C THR A 145 20.04 -10.04 -10.79
N GLU A 146 20.36 -10.59 -11.95
CA GLU A 146 20.57 -12.03 -12.18
C GLU A 146 21.74 -12.61 -11.39
N ASP A 147 22.67 -11.77 -10.94
CA ASP A 147 23.86 -12.19 -10.20
C ASP A 147 23.54 -12.66 -8.77
N PHE A 148 22.35 -12.35 -8.24
CA PHE A 148 21.98 -12.67 -6.86
C PHE A 148 22.14 -14.17 -6.55
N ALA A 149 21.64 -15.04 -7.43
CA ALA A 149 21.72 -16.49 -7.25
C ALA A 149 23.16 -17.02 -7.24
N VAL A 150 24.09 -16.33 -7.91
CA VAL A 150 25.51 -16.66 -7.89
C VAL A 150 26.12 -16.25 -6.56
N VAL A 151 25.87 -15.02 -6.10
CA VAL A 151 26.36 -14.50 -4.82
C VAL A 151 25.84 -15.33 -3.66
N GLU A 152 24.55 -15.61 -3.62
CA GLU A 152 23.91 -16.45 -2.59
C GLU A 152 24.58 -17.82 -2.53
N ARG A 153 24.78 -18.49 -3.66
CA ARG A 153 25.42 -19.82 -3.71
C ARG A 153 26.87 -19.78 -3.23
N GLN A 154 27.63 -18.73 -3.54
CA GLN A 154 29.02 -18.60 -3.09
C GLN A 154 29.13 -18.39 -1.58
N LEU A 155 28.14 -17.72 -0.98
CA LEU A 155 28.10 -17.40 0.45
C LEU A 155 27.38 -18.49 1.28
N ALA A 156 26.54 -19.32 0.67
CA ALA A 156 25.80 -20.37 1.34
C ALA A 156 26.74 -21.35 2.09
N GLY A 157 26.45 -21.56 3.38
CA GLY A 157 27.20 -22.46 4.25
C GLY A 157 28.61 -21.98 4.64
N LYS A 158 28.99 -20.74 4.28
CA LYS A 158 30.27 -20.16 4.70
C LYS A 158 30.25 -19.78 6.19
N PRO A 159 31.38 -19.87 6.90
CA PRO A 159 31.43 -19.50 8.31
C PRO A 159 31.04 -18.04 8.55
N GLY A 160 30.21 -17.82 9.58
CA GLY A 160 29.70 -16.52 9.99
C GLY A 160 28.45 -16.05 9.24
N ILE A 161 28.00 -16.76 8.20
CA ILE A 161 26.86 -16.36 7.36
C ILE A 161 25.63 -17.21 7.70
N ALA A 162 24.55 -16.56 8.15
CA ALA A 162 23.29 -17.21 8.42
C ALA A 162 22.46 -17.32 7.14
N SER A 163 22.38 -16.22 6.40
CA SER A 163 21.53 -16.08 5.23
C SER A 163 21.95 -14.88 4.39
N VAL A 164 21.55 -14.91 3.12
CA VAL A 164 21.72 -13.83 2.16
C VAL A 164 20.34 -13.51 1.61
N TYR A 165 19.97 -12.23 1.61
CA TYR A 165 18.66 -11.77 1.15
C TYR A 165 18.82 -10.78 0.01
N ASN A 166 17.89 -10.83 -0.93
CA ASN A 166 17.77 -9.79 -1.94
C ASN A 166 17.12 -8.56 -1.30
N LEU A 167 17.76 -7.40 -1.43
CA LEU A 167 17.18 -6.13 -1.04
C LEU A 167 16.53 -5.51 -2.27
N GLY A 168 15.21 -5.61 -2.32
CA GLY A 168 14.40 -4.99 -3.36
C GLY A 168 14.60 -3.49 -3.44
N GLY A 169 14.59 -2.95 -4.66
CA GLY A 169 14.62 -1.51 -4.87
C GLY A 169 13.39 -0.82 -4.26
N ASN A 170 13.55 0.42 -3.80
CA ASN A 170 12.40 1.20 -3.33
C ASN A 170 11.64 1.77 -4.53
N PHE A 171 10.62 1.05 -5.03
CA PHE A 171 9.75 1.50 -6.13
C PHE A 171 9.12 2.88 -5.85
N TRP A 172 8.87 3.21 -4.59
CA TRP A 172 8.20 4.45 -4.22
C TRP A 172 9.15 5.63 -3.99
N LYS A 173 10.47 5.38 -4.01
CA LYS A 173 11.49 6.42 -3.87
C LYS A 173 11.32 7.52 -4.93
N GLY A 174 11.23 8.76 -4.47
CA GLY A 174 11.00 9.94 -5.31
C GLY A 174 9.58 10.07 -5.88
N ARG A 175 8.69 9.11 -5.62
CA ARG A 175 7.28 9.10 -6.10
C ARG A 175 6.29 9.36 -4.98
N ALA A 176 6.66 8.99 -3.76
CA ALA A 176 5.93 9.28 -2.53
C ALA A 176 6.93 9.70 -1.45
N ASP A 177 6.42 10.41 -0.44
CA ASP A 177 7.19 10.88 0.72
C ASP A 177 6.75 10.17 2.01
N LEU A 178 5.56 9.58 2.01
CA LEU A 178 4.96 8.87 3.13
C LEU A 178 4.32 7.57 2.64
N GLN A 179 4.53 6.49 3.40
CA GLN A 179 3.84 5.22 3.30
C GLN A 179 2.96 5.05 4.55
N VAL A 180 1.72 4.60 4.36
CA VAL A 180 0.82 4.17 5.42
C VAL A 180 0.45 2.71 5.14
N SER A 181 0.85 1.81 6.04
CA SER A 181 0.50 0.39 5.93
C SER A 181 -0.86 0.16 6.57
N MET A 182 -1.79 -0.43 5.82
CA MET A 182 -3.07 -0.86 6.37
C MET A 182 -2.88 -2.19 7.10
N CYS A 183 -3.72 -2.45 8.11
CA CYS A 183 -3.72 -3.72 8.82
C CYS A 183 -3.95 -4.89 7.85
N GLY A 184 -3.03 -5.86 7.87
CA GLY A 184 -3.12 -7.12 7.15
C GLY A 184 -3.80 -8.22 7.96
N LEU A 185 -3.60 -9.48 7.55
CA LEU A 185 -4.03 -10.64 8.34
C LEU A 185 -3.20 -10.82 9.61
N SER A 186 -1.95 -10.33 9.60
CA SER A 186 -1.09 -10.30 10.77
C SER A 186 -1.70 -9.45 11.89
N ARG A 187 -1.88 -10.05 13.06
CA ARG A 187 -2.41 -9.40 14.27
C ARG A 187 -1.31 -9.01 15.26
N LEU A 188 -0.06 -8.92 14.77
CA LEU A 188 1.10 -8.66 15.61
C LEU A 188 1.09 -7.23 16.18
N SER A 189 0.55 -6.27 15.44
CA SER A 189 0.35 -4.91 15.94
C SER A 189 -0.92 -4.81 16.81
N PRO A 190 -0.87 -4.15 17.99
CA PRO A 190 -2.05 -3.87 18.80
C PRO A 190 -3.16 -3.15 18.02
N ALA A 191 -2.81 -2.28 17.07
CA ALA A 191 -3.76 -1.57 16.22
C ALA A 191 -4.53 -2.51 15.26
N CYS A 192 -3.98 -3.69 14.97
CA CYS A 192 -4.51 -4.65 14.01
C CYS A 192 -5.12 -5.90 14.66
N ARG A 193 -5.46 -5.86 15.97
CA ARG A 193 -6.11 -6.98 16.67
C ARG A 193 -7.43 -7.41 16.04
N ASN A 194 -8.13 -6.47 15.41
CA ASN A 194 -9.39 -6.72 14.70
C ASN A 194 -9.18 -7.31 13.29
N GLY A 195 -7.93 -7.57 12.89
CA GLY A 195 -7.57 -8.15 11.60
C GLY A 195 -7.44 -7.12 10.48
N VAL A 196 -7.77 -7.56 9.28
CA VAL A 196 -7.60 -6.82 8.02
C VAL A 196 -8.39 -5.51 8.05
N GLY A 197 -7.76 -4.42 7.63
CA GLY A 197 -8.41 -3.13 7.44
C GLY A 197 -9.51 -3.21 6.38
N SER A 198 -10.70 -2.68 6.69
CA SER A 198 -11.82 -2.64 5.74
C SER A 198 -11.64 -1.54 4.68
N GLU A 199 -12.36 -1.66 3.56
CA GLU A 199 -12.41 -0.58 2.56
C GLU A 199 -12.90 0.74 3.16
N ALA A 200 -13.88 0.71 4.06
CA ALA A 200 -14.36 1.91 4.74
C ALA A 200 -13.26 2.57 5.59
N GLN A 201 -12.46 1.77 6.31
CA GLN A 201 -11.31 2.25 7.07
C GLN A 201 -10.24 2.86 6.15
N ARG A 202 -9.88 2.18 5.06
CA ARG A 202 -8.97 2.73 4.03
C ARG A 202 -9.46 4.06 3.50
N ASN A 203 -10.73 4.15 3.11
CA ASN A 203 -11.29 5.37 2.53
C ASN A 203 -11.32 6.52 3.55
N ALA A 204 -11.55 6.23 4.83
CA ALA A 204 -11.43 7.21 5.91
C ALA A 204 -9.99 7.72 6.05
N VAL A 205 -8.98 6.84 5.98
CA VAL A 205 -7.56 7.23 6.00
C VAL A 205 -7.21 8.10 4.79
N VAL A 206 -7.67 7.73 3.59
CA VAL A 206 -7.47 8.52 2.36
C VAL A 206 -8.09 9.91 2.50
N ALA A 207 -9.33 10.01 3.02
CA ALA A 207 -9.98 11.29 3.26
C ALA A 207 -9.17 12.15 4.24
N ARG A 208 -8.74 11.56 5.37
CA ARG A 208 -7.93 12.26 6.37
C ARG A 208 -6.59 12.74 5.84
N LEU A 209 -5.93 11.97 4.97
CA LEU A 209 -4.69 12.37 4.31
C LEU A 209 -4.93 13.56 3.38
N ARG A 210 -6.03 13.58 2.62
CA ARG A 210 -6.34 14.69 1.71
C ARG A 210 -6.70 16.00 2.41
N GLU A 211 -7.19 15.93 3.64
CA GLU A 211 -7.39 17.11 4.49
C GLU A 211 -6.05 17.76 4.91
N GLN A 212 -4.92 17.05 4.79
CA GLN A 212 -3.62 17.59 5.17
C GLN A 212 -3.13 18.60 4.11
N SER A 213 -2.61 19.73 4.60
CA SER A 213 -2.04 20.77 3.74
C SER A 213 -0.88 20.23 2.89
N GLY A 214 -0.98 20.41 1.57
CA GLY A 214 0.10 20.07 0.63
C GLY A 214 0.14 18.59 0.24
N VAL A 215 -0.94 17.82 0.42
CA VAL A 215 -1.04 16.48 -0.19
C VAL A 215 -1.46 16.63 -1.66
N LYS A 216 -0.56 16.28 -2.59
CA LYS A 216 -0.85 16.27 -4.04
C LYS A 216 -1.65 15.05 -4.46
N LYS A 217 -1.22 13.89 -3.98
CA LYS A 217 -1.72 12.61 -4.47
C LYS A 217 -1.59 11.53 -3.41
N VAL A 218 -2.61 10.68 -3.34
CA VAL A 218 -2.61 9.46 -2.54
C VAL A 218 -2.76 8.30 -3.52
N PHE A 219 -1.77 7.41 -3.52
CA PHE A 219 -1.73 6.19 -4.31
C PHE A 219 -2.14 5.01 -3.43
N LEU A 220 -2.85 4.04 -4.00
CA LEU A 220 -3.12 2.75 -3.39
C LEU A 220 -2.22 1.70 -4.03
N GLN A 221 -1.30 1.14 -3.25
CA GLN A 221 -0.74 -0.17 -3.54
C GLN A 221 -1.74 -1.20 -3.04
N ASP A 222 -2.55 -1.71 -3.96
CA ASP A 222 -3.40 -2.86 -3.67
C ASP A 222 -2.57 -4.13 -3.47
N ARG A 223 -3.23 -5.20 -3.03
CA ARG A 223 -2.56 -6.48 -2.75
C ARG A 223 -1.95 -7.11 -3.99
N ALA A 224 -2.56 -6.93 -5.16
CA ALA A 224 -2.10 -7.54 -6.40
C ALA A 224 -0.80 -6.89 -6.88
N PHE A 225 -0.73 -5.56 -6.84
CA PHE A 225 0.50 -4.82 -7.10
C PHE A 225 1.57 -5.16 -6.06
N GLY A 226 1.20 -5.18 -4.77
CA GLY A 226 2.14 -5.53 -3.71
C GLY A 226 2.72 -6.94 -3.89
N LEU A 227 1.90 -7.92 -4.24
CA LEU A 227 2.36 -9.30 -4.52
C LEU A 227 3.26 -9.36 -5.75
N ARG A 228 2.93 -8.62 -6.81
CA ARG A 228 3.79 -8.49 -7.99
C ARG A 228 5.15 -7.89 -7.63
N LEU A 229 5.16 -6.86 -6.79
CA LEU A 229 6.38 -6.21 -6.32
C LEU A 229 7.22 -7.17 -5.46
N SER A 230 6.59 -7.91 -4.55
CA SER A 230 7.28 -8.93 -3.74
C SER A 230 7.91 -10.01 -4.61
N ARG A 231 7.18 -10.58 -5.58
CA ARG A 231 7.71 -11.60 -6.50
C ARG A 231 8.82 -11.11 -7.40
N HIS A 232 8.83 -9.81 -7.72
CA HIS A 232 9.89 -9.20 -8.51
C HIS A 232 11.21 -9.11 -7.74
N TYR A 233 11.17 -8.88 -6.43
CA TYR A 233 12.37 -8.78 -5.59
C TYR A 233 12.77 -10.10 -4.92
N ASP A 234 11.81 -10.96 -4.65
CA ASP A 234 12.01 -12.23 -3.97
C ASP A 234 11.10 -13.30 -4.62
N PRO A 235 11.51 -13.84 -5.78
CA PRO A 235 10.70 -14.79 -6.54
C PRO A 235 10.60 -16.17 -5.86
N GLU A 236 11.52 -16.50 -4.95
CA GLU A 236 11.56 -17.80 -4.28
C GLU A 236 10.66 -17.85 -3.04
N TYR A 237 10.39 -16.69 -2.42
CA TYR A 237 9.51 -16.62 -1.27
C TYR A 237 8.04 -16.81 -1.65
N TYR A 238 7.45 -17.89 -1.15
CA TYR A 238 6.05 -18.21 -1.41
C TYR A 238 5.12 -17.25 -0.66
N LEU A 239 4.57 -16.29 -1.40
CA LEU A 239 3.53 -15.37 -0.93
C LEU A 239 2.24 -15.55 -1.73
N THR A 240 1.13 -15.53 -1.01
CA THR A 240 -0.21 -15.45 -1.56
C THR A 240 -0.73 -14.01 -1.49
N ILE A 241 -1.85 -13.74 -2.18
CA ILE A 241 -2.52 -12.43 -2.14
C ILE A 241 -2.94 -12.01 -0.72
N ASN A 242 -3.10 -12.98 0.18
CA ASN A 242 -3.55 -12.75 1.55
C ASN A 242 -2.42 -12.32 2.49
N ASP A 243 -1.17 -12.62 2.12
CA ASP A 243 0.03 -12.30 2.92
C ASP A 243 0.49 -10.84 2.72
N VAL A 244 -0.03 -10.18 1.68
CA VAL A 244 0.36 -8.82 1.30
C VAL A 244 -0.70 -7.82 1.76
N PRO A 245 -0.39 -6.92 2.72
CA PRO A 245 -1.31 -5.86 3.12
C PRO A 245 -1.42 -4.77 2.05
N GLU A 246 -2.55 -4.06 2.03
CA GLU A 246 -2.68 -2.83 1.26
C GLU A 246 -1.81 -1.73 1.88
N ARG A 247 -1.27 -0.85 1.04
CA ARG A 247 -0.50 0.31 1.49
C ARG A 247 -0.95 1.56 0.74
N LEU A 248 -1.00 2.67 1.45
CA LEU A 248 -1.22 3.99 0.85
C LEU A 248 0.13 4.70 0.75
N TYR A 249 0.40 5.30 -0.40
CA TYR A 249 1.59 6.11 -0.63
C TYR A 249 1.18 7.54 -0.92
N VAL A 250 1.79 8.51 -0.26
CA VAL A 250 1.37 9.92 -0.33
C VAL A 250 2.50 10.75 -0.89
N ARG A 251 2.19 11.53 -1.92
CA ARG A 251 3.07 12.56 -2.47
C ARG A 251 2.63 13.92 -1.95
N LEU A 252 3.56 14.67 -1.38
CA LEU A 252 3.34 16.02 -0.89
C LEU A 252 4.02 17.06 -1.78
N ASP A 253 3.52 18.30 -1.75
CA ASP A 253 4.17 19.50 -2.28
C ASP A 253 5.50 19.76 -1.58
N ASP A 254 5.51 19.54 -0.27
CA ASP A 254 6.63 19.73 0.63
C ASP A 254 6.85 18.43 1.43
N PRO A 255 7.88 17.63 1.10
CA PRO A 255 8.20 16.41 1.82
C PRO A 255 8.43 16.60 3.33
N ALA A 256 8.80 17.81 3.79
CA ALA A 256 8.97 18.07 5.22
C ALA A 256 7.67 17.90 6.03
N LYS A 257 6.51 17.99 5.36
CA LYS A 257 5.18 17.80 5.99
C LYS A 257 4.78 16.32 6.14
N ALA A 258 5.49 15.39 5.51
CA ALA A 258 5.17 13.96 5.50
C ALA A 258 5.02 13.39 6.92
N ARG A 259 5.90 13.79 7.84
CA ARG A 259 5.87 13.35 9.25
C ARG A 259 4.59 13.77 9.96
N SER A 260 4.13 15.01 9.76
CA SER A 260 2.89 15.50 10.37
C SER A 260 1.67 14.79 9.78
N ALA A 261 1.63 14.62 8.45
CA ALA A 261 0.56 13.90 7.77
C ALA A 261 0.46 12.42 8.22
N GLY A 262 1.59 11.73 8.34
CA GLY A 262 1.62 10.35 8.82
C GLY A 262 1.15 10.21 10.28
N ARG A 263 1.57 11.12 11.17
CA ARG A 263 1.08 11.15 12.56
C ARG A 263 -0.42 11.38 12.65
N ALA A 264 -1.00 12.17 11.74
CA ALA A 264 -2.44 12.45 11.72
C ALA A 264 -3.31 11.22 11.44
N VAL A 265 -2.74 10.17 10.84
CA VAL A 265 -3.47 8.93 10.49
C VAL A 265 -3.06 7.70 11.27
N LEU A 266 -1.91 7.74 11.96
CA LEU A 266 -1.35 6.58 12.66
C LEU A 266 -2.31 5.97 13.70
N ALA A 267 -3.11 6.79 14.37
CA ALA A 267 -4.09 6.36 15.38
C ALA A 267 -5.45 5.97 14.78
N MET A 268 -5.61 6.02 13.45
CA MET A 268 -6.89 5.69 12.82
C MET A 268 -7.13 4.17 12.77
N PRO A 269 -8.39 3.72 12.88
CA PRO A 269 -8.72 2.31 12.73
C PRO A 269 -8.26 1.74 11.39
N GLY A 270 -7.62 0.57 11.43
CA GLY A 270 -7.14 -0.12 10.24
C GLY A 270 -5.75 0.33 9.76
N VAL A 271 -5.07 1.24 10.47
CA VAL A 271 -3.67 1.63 10.19
C VAL A 271 -2.73 0.82 11.08
N GLU A 272 -1.78 0.13 10.47
CA GLU A 272 -0.74 -0.63 11.17
C GLU A 272 0.46 0.25 11.52
N SER A 273 0.94 1.01 10.54
CA SER A 273 2.13 1.86 10.67
C SER A 273 2.14 2.97 9.64
N ALA A 274 2.95 3.99 9.89
CA ALA A 274 3.26 5.04 8.94
C ALA A 274 4.78 5.27 8.92
N ASN A 275 5.36 5.38 7.73
CA ASN A 275 6.80 5.50 7.52
C ASN A 275 7.11 6.53 6.44
N LEU A 276 8.20 7.28 6.60
CA LEU A 276 8.72 8.12 5.53
C LEU A 276 9.31 7.26 4.41
N VAL A 277 9.19 7.73 3.17
CA VAL A 277 9.76 7.08 1.99
C VAL A 277 11.06 7.80 1.62
N GLY A 278 12.20 7.09 1.67
CA GLY A 278 13.54 7.60 1.34
C GLY A 278 14.18 7.00 0.11
#